data_AF-A0A925I1Q8-F1
#
_entry.id   AF-A0A925I1Q8-F1
#
_cell.length_a   1.000
_cell.length_b   1.000
_cell.length_c   1.000
_cell.angle_alpha   90.00
_cell.angle_beta   90.00
_cell.angle_gamma   90.00
#
_symmetry.space_group_name_H-M   'P 1'
#
loop_
_entity.id
_entity.type
_entity.pdbx_description
1 polymer ?
#
loop_
_entity_poly.entity_id
_entity_poly.type
_entity_poly.pdbx_seq_one_letter_code
_entity_poly.pdbx_strand_id
1 'polypeptide(L)'
;MRRASRRPQPKGNSMKQIPAGTSLTYLRGSAKGSPVALTVHDEKKRLAGLFGSEVVAELRSGIFAESINGVTVPAVAVMVRLDAGRRLLLYGGWINELAPGGRGVLRALASQPEMVIHVAGPSGKIFASATTPNTLPETFADVFVLATRLAKRAAWTEHHFAAARAFVESQYPTPLDLWQQLDAPAKRV
;
A
#
# COMPACT_ATOMS: atom_id res chain seq x y z
N MET A 1 -38.34 -11.16 32.90
CA MET A 1 -37.15 -11.87 32.37
C MET A 1 -36.89 -11.42 30.93
N ARG A 2 -35.91 -10.54 30.69
CA ARG A 2 -35.52 -10.07 29.35
C ARG A 2 -34.31 -10.89 28.86
N ARG A 3 -34.46 -11.64 27.75
CA ARG A 3 -33.37 -12.32 27.07
C ARG A 3 -32.53 -11.31 26.28
N ALA A 4 -31.25 -11.18 26.63
CA ALA A 4 -30.29 -10.39 25.88
C ALA A 4 -29.97 -11.07 24.54
N SER A 5 -30.27 -10.38 23.44
CA SER A 5 -29.87 -10.76 22.09
C SER A 5 -28.38 -10.52 21.90
N ARG A 6 -27.59 -11.60 21.82
CA ARG A 6 -26.18 -11.52 21.41
C ARG A 6 -26.10 -11.13 19.94
N ARG A 7 -25.59 -9.93 19.64
CA ARG A 7 -25.22 -9.53 18.27
C ARG A 7 -24.08 -10.43 17.78
N PRO A 8 -24.13 -10.94 16.53
CA PRO A 8 -23.01 -11.66 15.95
C PRO A 8 -21.82 -10.71 15.74
N GLN A 9 -20.63 -11.11 16.19
CA GLN A 9 -19.40 -10.42 15.84
C GLN A 9 -19.12 -10.58 14.35
N PRO A 10 -18.66 -9.54 13.64
CA PRO A 10 -18.25 -9.66 12.25
C PRO A 10 -17.05 -10.61 12.17
N LYS A 11 -17.19 -11.67 11.36
CA LYS A 11 -16.08 -12.56 10.99
C LYS A 11 -15.00 -11.71 10.34
N GLY A 12 -13.90 -11.48 11.07
CA GLY A 12 -12.74 -10.78 10.54
C GLY A 12 -12.20 -11.51 9.32
N ASN A 13 -11.97 -10.78 8.24
CA ASN A 13 -11.23 -11.28 7.09
C ASN A 13 -9.91 -11.86 7.62
N SER A 14 -9.74 -13.17 7.49
CA SER A 14 -8.48 -13.84 7.80
C SER A 14 -7.42 -13.32 6.84
N MET A 15 -6.65 -12.34 7.31
CA MET A 15 -5.43 -11.91 6.65
C MET A 15 -4.53 -13.14 6.51
N LYS A 16 -4.24 -13.54 5.27
CA LYS A 16 -3.19 -14.51 4.97
C LYS A 16 -1.93 -14.07 5.73
N GLN A 17 -1.25 -14.99 6.41
CA GLN A 17 0.03 -14.71 7.06
C GLN A 17 1.00 -14.13 6.02
N ILE A 18 1.33 -12.85 6.17
CA ILE A 18 2.35 -12.19 5.37
C ILE A 18 3.65 -12.26 6.18
N PRO A 19 4.78 -12.70 5.58
CA PRO A 19 6.06 -12.73 6.28
C PRO A 19 6.39 -11.36 6.87
N ALA A 20 6.85 -11.33 8.12
CA ALA A 20 7.38 -10.12 8.72
C ALA A 20 8.61 -9.66 7.91
N GLY A 21 8.64 -8.37 7.56
CA GLY A 21 9.70 -7.81 6.74
C GLY A 21 9.12 -6.95 5.62
N THR A 22 9.32 -5.64 5.72
CA THR A 22 9.37 -4.66 4.62
C THR A 22 8.15 -4.62 3.68
N SER A 23 7.05 -5.29 4.02
CA SER A 23 5.90 -5.43 3.14
C SER A 23 4.82 -4.41 3.48
N LEU A 24 4.32 -3.77 2.43
CA LEU A 24 3.22 -2.82 2.47
C LEU A 24 2.01 -3.45 1.76
N THR A 25 0.90 -3.49 2.46
CA THR A 25 -0.41 -3.82 1.87
C THR A 25 -1.34 -2.64 2.01
N TYR A 26 -2.47 -2.64 1.31
CA TYR A 26 -3.53 -1.69 1.56
C TYR A 26 -4.73 -2.40 2.19
N LEU A 27 -5.33 -1.78 3.19
CA LEU A 27 -6.57 -2.23 3.81
C LEU A 27 -7.65 -1.20 3.50
N ARG A 28 -8.68 -1.63 2.78
CA ARG A 28 -9.94 -0.87 2.72
C ARG A 28 -10.75 -1.23 3.95
N GLY A 29 -11.17 -0.24 4.73
CA GLY A 29 -12.05 -0.49 5.87
C GLY A 29 -13.37 -1.15 5.42
N SER A 30 -13.98 -1.93 6.33
CA SER A 30 -15.18 -2.70 6.04
C SER A 30 -16.44 -1.84 5.86
N ALA A 31 -16.41 -0.57 6.27
CA ALA A 31 -17.52 0.36 6.11
C ALA A 31 -17.37 1.17 4.82
N LYS A 32 -18.50 1.46 4.17
CA LYS A 32 -18.54 2.35 3.01
C LYS A 32 -18.02 3.72 3.41
N GLY A 33 -16.99 4.21 2.72
CA GLY A 33 -16.35 5.49 3.01
C GLY A 33 -15.19 5.43 4.00
N SER A 34 -14.83 4.25 4.53
CA SER A 34 -13.58 4.11 5.28
C SER A 34 -12.37 4.45 4.41
N PRO A 35 -11.39 5.20 4.94
CA PRO A 35 -10.17 5.51 4.21
C PRO A 35 -9.43 4.22 3.83
N VAL A 36 -8.70 4.27 2.72
CA VAL A 36 -7.72 3.22 2.41
C VAL A 36 -6.49 3.50 3.26
N ALA A 37 -6.11 2.51 4.08
CA ALA A 37 -4.93 2.58 4.91
C ALA A 37 -3.79 1.78 4.27
N LEU A 38 -2.59 2.35 4.23
CA LEU A 38 -1.37 1.63 3.93
C LEU A 38 -0.92 0.90 5.19
N THR A 39 -0.79 -0.41 5.13
CA THR A 39 -0.45 -1.26 6.28
C THR A 39 0.93 -1.85 6.09
N VAL A 40 1.87 -1.43 6.94
CA VAL A 40 3.21 -2.02 7.04
C VAL A 40 3.16 -3.22 7.98
N HIS A 41 3.81 -4.32 7.59
CA HIS A 41 3.91 -5.52 8.42
C HIS A 41 5.31 -5.61 9.03
N ASP A 42 5.41 -5.41 10.35
CA ASP A 42 6.67 -5.48 11.08
C ASP A 42 6.47 -5.94 12.52
N GLU A 43 7.57 -6.29 13.19
CA GLU A 43 7.58 -6.68 14.58
C GLU A 43 7.51 -5.47 15.50
N LYS A 44 6.63 -5.54 16.51
CA LYS A 44 6.51 -4.51 17.54
C LYS A 44 7.86 -4.15 18.20
N LYS A 45 8.77 -5.12 18.34
CA LYS A 45 10.11 -4.89 18.91
C LYS A 45 11.00 -4.01 18.02
N ARG A 46 10.91 -4.16 16.69
CA ARG A 46 11.67 -3.34 15.73
C ARG A 46 11.15 -1.91 15.67
N LEU A 47 9.87 -1.74 15.98
CA LEU A 47 9.17 -0.44 16.02
C LEU A 47 9.00 0.13 17.43
N ALA A 48 9.54 -0.54 18.45
CA ALA A 48 9.49 -0.05 19.82
C ALA A 48 10.35 1.22 19.93
N GLY A 49 9.73 2.32 20.35
CA GLY A 49 10.37 3.64 20.42
C GLY A 49 10.09 4.55 19.22
N LEU A 50 9.59 4.02 18.09
CA LEU A 50 9.21 4.84 16.94
C LEU A 50 8.03 5.75 17.27
N PHE A 51 6.94 5.17 17.77
CA PHE A 51 5.72 5.91 18.15
C PHE A 51 5.82 6.66 19.49
N GLY A 52 7.02 6.70 20.10
CA GLY A 52 7.30 7.48 21.31
C GLY A 52 7.88 8.87 21.03
N SER A 53 8.27 9.13 19.77
CA SER A 53 8.80 10.39 19.26
C SER A 53 8.11 10.75 17.94
N GLU A 54 8.31 11.96 17.43
CA GLU A 54 7.77 12.38 16.13
C GLU A 54 8.29 11.45 15.01
N VAL A 55 7.39 10.65 14.42
CA VAL A 55 7.71 9.77 13.29
C VAL A 55 7.48 10.53 12.01
N VAL A 56 8.54 10.78 11.25
CA VAL A 56 8.42 11.35 9.92
C VAL A 56 8.20 10.22 8.92
N ALA A 57 7.05 10.26 8.24
CA ALA A 57 6.72 9.33 7.17
C ALA A 57 6.87 10.02 5.81
N GLU A 58 7.75 9.50 4.96
CA GLU A 58 7.85 9.90 3.56
C GLU A 58 7.22 8.83 2.67
N LEU A 59 6.43 9.29 1.70
CA LEU A 59 5.75 8.44 0.73
C LEU A 59 6.32 8.68 -0.66
N ARG A 60 6.57 7.60 -1.38
CA ARG A 60 6.91 7.64 -2.80
C ARG A 60 6.09 6.62 -3.57
N SER A 61 5.81 6.92 -4.83
CA SER A 61 5.10 6.01 -5.72
C SER A 61 5.64 6.16 -7.12
N GLY A 62 5.57 5.08 -7.90
CA GLY A 62 5.93 5.07 -9.31
C GLY A 62 5.15 4.02 -10.08
N ILE A 63 5.12 4.18 -11.40
CA ILE A 63 4.46 3.26 -12.32
C ILE A 63 5.51 2.67 -13.25
N PHE A 64 5.51 1.35 -13.34
CA PHE A 64 6.27 0.59 -14.32
C PHE A 64 5.28 -0.06 -15.29
N ALA A 65 5.35 0.29 -16.57
CA ALA A 65 4.43 -0.21 -17.58
C ALA A 65 5.11 -1.35 -18.36
N GLU A 66 4.89 -2.59 -17.93
CA GLU A 66 5.55 -3.76 -18.50
C GLU A 66 4.64 -4.50 -19.46
N SER A 67 5.18 -4.99 -20.57
CA SER A 67 4.43 -5.79 -21.54
C SER A 67 4.65 -7.28 -21.27
N ILE A 68 3.62 -7.98 -20.79
CA ILE A 68 3.65 -9.41 -20.52
C ILE A 68 2.72 -10.13 -21.50
N ASN A 69 3.27 -10.98 -22.35
CA ASN A 69 2.51 -11.72 -23.37
C ASN A 69 1.59 -10.83 -24.23
N GLY A 70 2.06 -9.62 -24.59
CA GLY A 70 1.31 -8.64 -25.38
C GLY A 70 0.31 -7.79 -24.59
N VAL A 71 0.21 -7.97 -23.27
CA VAL A 71 -0.63 -7.15 -22.39
C VAL A 71 0.25 -6.16 -21.63
N THR A 72 0.00 -4.86 -21.79
CA THR A 72 0.66 -3.82 -20.99
C THR A 72 0.04 -3.76 -19.59
N VAL A 73 0.86 -4.00 -18.58
CA VAL A 73 0.50 -4.05 -17.16
C VAL A 73 1.14 -2.87 -16.43
N PRO A 74 0.35 -1.98 -15.82
CA PRO A 74 0.88 -0.95 -14.94
C PRO A 74 1.14 -1.55 -13.55
N ALA A 75 2.40 -1.86 -13.24
CA ALA A 75 2.84 -2.23 -11.90
C ALA A 75 3.09 -0.96 -11.08
N VAL A 76 2.23 -0.71 -10.10
CA VAL A 76 2.27 0.50 -9.27
C VAL A 76 3.00 0.19 -7.97
N ALA A 77 4.21 0.70 -7.83
CA ALA A 77 4.98 0.59 -6.60
C ALA A 77 4.61 1.75 -5.66
N VAL A 78 4.34 1.44 -4.39
CA VAL A 78 4.18 2.42 -3.32
C VAL A 78 5.13 2.07 -2.21
N MET A 79 5.87 3.05 -1.74
CA MET A 79 6.83 2.89 -0.66
C MET A 79 6.62 3.90 0.45
N VAL A 80 6.85 3.44 1.68
CA VAL A 80 6.81 4.25 2.89
C VAL A 80 8.17 4.17 3.55
N ARG A 81 8.77 5.32 3.80
CA ARG A 81 9.97 5.46 4.63
C ARG A 81 9.57 6.05 5.97
N LEU A 82 9.85 5.32 7.04
CA LEU A 82 9.65 5.77 8.42
C LEU A 82 11.01 6.13 9.01
N ASP A 83 11.16 7.39 9.42
CA ASP A 83 12.35 7.85 10.15
C ASP A 83 12.10 7.79 11.67
N ALA A 84 12.94 7.01 12.36
CA ALA A 84 12.96 6.81 13.80
C ALA A 84 14.09 7.57 14.51
N GLY A 85 14.68 8.59 13.88
CA GLY A 85 15.84 9.34 14.37
C GLY A 85 17.17 8.57 14.32
N ARG A 86 17.19 7.28 14.70
CA ARG A 86 18.39 6.40 14.65
C ARG A 86 18.25 5.23 13.68
N ARG A 87 17.05 5.00 13.14
CA ARG A 87 16.76 3.91 12.20
C ARG A 87 15.83 4.39 11.12
N LEU A 88 16.25 4.18 9.88
CA LEU A 88 15.44 4.38 8.70
C LEU A 88 14.86 3.02 8.32
N LEU A 89 13.54 2.94 8.32
CA LEU A 89 12.82 1.73 7.90
C LEU A 89 12.10 2.03 6.60
N LEU A 90 12.26 1.12 5.64
CA LEU A 90 11.68 1.24 4.32
C LEU A 90 10.69 0.10 4.13
N TYR A 91 9.52 0.39 3.58
CA TYR A 91 8.48 -0.58 3.29
C TYR A 91 7.99 -0.36 1.87
N GLY A 92 7.76 -1.46 1.15
CA GLY A 92 7.31 -1.42 -0.24
C GLY A 92 6.13 -2.34 -0.48
N GLY A 93 5.26 -1.93 -1.40
CA GLY A 93 4.09 -2.69 -1.81
C GLY A 93 3.66 -2.33 -3.21
N TRP A 94 2.73 -3.14 -3.71
CA TRP A 94 2.29 -3.09 -5.10
C TRP A 94 0.76 -2.99 -5.17
N ILE A 95 0.26 -2.08 -5.99
CA ILE A 95 -1.19 -1.92 -6.21
C ILE A 95 -1.57 -2.54 -7.55
N ASN A 96 -2.38 -3.61 -7.49
CA ASN A 96 -3.04 -4.20 -8.66
C ASN A 96 -4.50 -3.73 -8.72
N GLU A 97 -4.78 -2.70 -9.51
CA GLU A 97 -6.13 -2.09 -9.64
C GLU A 97 -7.21 -3.08 -10.12
N LEU A 98 -6.85 -4.12 -10.88
CA LEU A 98 -7.81 -5.11 -11.37
C LEU A 98 -8.04 -6.29 -10.42
N ALA A 99 -7.22 -6.46 -9.38
CA ALA A 99 -7.42 -7.51 -8.39
C ALA A 99 -8.75 -7.28 -7.62
N PRO A 100 -9.42 -8.35 -7.13
CA PRO A 100 -10.68 -8.22 -6.40
C PRO A 100 -10.62 -7.24 -5.21
N GLY A 101 -9.50 -7.18 -4.50
CA GLY A 101 -9.28 -6.23 -3.40
C GLY A 101 -8.75 -4.85 -3.83
N GLY A 102 -8.19 -4.74 -5.04
CA GLY A 102 -7.53 -3.53 -5.54
C GLY A 102 -8.45 -2.58 -6.29
N ARG A 103 -9.64 -3.01 -6.70
CA ARG A 103 -10.56 -2.19 -7.48
C ARG A 103 -10.97 -0.90 -6.76
N GLY A 104 -10.65 0.23 -7.40
CA GLY A 104 -10.90 1.58 -6.92
C GLY A 104 -9.98 2.00 -5.78
N VAL A 105 -8.89 1.27 -5.50
CA VAL A 105 -7.92 1.65 -4.47
C VAL A 105 -7.17 2.88 -4.90
N LEU A 106 -6.69 2.94 -6.14
CA LEU A 106 -6.00 4.14 -6.65
C LEU A 106 -6.90 5.38 -6.61
N ARG A 107 -8.16 5.24 -7.02
CA ARG A 107 -9.15 6.34 -6.94
C ARG A 107 -9.39 6.80 -5.51
N ALA A 108 -9.50 5.86 -4.56
CA ALA A 108 -9.71 6.21 -3.15
C ALA A 108 -8.49 6.94 -2.57
N LEU A 109 -7.29 6.39 -2.83
CA LEU A 109 -6.02 7.00 -2.45
C LEU A 109 -5.81 8.39 -3.08
N ALA A 110 -6.27 8.61 -4.31
CA ALA A 110 -6.23 9.92 -4.96
C ALA A 110 -7.14 10.96 -4.29
N SER A 111 -8.27 10.51 -3.73
CA SER A 111 -9.30 11.40 -3.16
C SER A 111 -9.13 11.71 -1.67
N GLN A 112 -8.30 10.95 -0.96
CA GLN A 112 -8.11 11.17 0.47
C GLN A 112 -7.07 12.28 0.72
N PRO A 113 -7.39 13.30 1.53
CA PRO A 113 -6.44 14.38 1.84
C PRO A 113 -5.30 13.92 2.75
N GLU A 114 -5.54 12.87 3.53
CA GLU A 114 -4.59 12.30 4.47
C GLU A 114 -4.36 10.82 4.17
N MET A 115 -3.13 10.36 4.40
CA MET A 115 -2.72 8.97 4.34
C MET A 115 -2.70 8.36 5.72
N VAL A 116 -3.53 7.33 5.90
CA VAL A 116 -3.52 6.51 7.11
C VAL A 116 -2.50 5.39 6.93
N ILE A 117 -1.55 5.30 7.86
CA ILE A 117 -0.52 4.27 7.91
C ILE A 117 -0.78 3.39 9.14
N HIS A 118 -1.08 2.12 8.91
CA HIS A 118 -1.21 1.12 9.96
C HIS A 118 0.07 0.31 10.09
N VAL A 119 0.37 -0.10 11.31
CA VAL A 119 1.38 -1.10 11.59
C VAL A 119 0.72 -2.35 12.14
N ALA A 120 0.89 -3.45 11.42
CA ALA A 120 0.43 -4.76 11.82
C ALA A 120 1.59 -5.66 12.24
N GLY A 121 1.36 -6.45 13.28
CA GLY A 121 2.30 -7.50 13.69
C GLY A 121 2.17 -8.75 12.82
N PRO A 122 2.99 -9.78 13.05
CA PRO A 122 2.91 -11.05 12.31
C PRO A 122 1.54 -11.75 12.37
N SER A 123 0.74 -11.47 13.41
CA SER A 123 -0.63 -11.96 13.55
C SER A 123 -1.65 -11.18 12.71
N GLY A 124 -1.22 -10.18 11.95
CA GLY A 124 -2.07 -9.22 11.25
C GLY A 124 -2.74 -8.19 12.17
N LYS A 125 -2.60 -8.31 13.50
CA LYS A 125 -3.20 -7.37 14.43
C LYS A 125 -2.51 -6.01 14.33
N ILE A 126 -3.28 -4.97 14.04
CA ILE A 126 -2.83 -3.58 14.07
C ILE A 126 -2.50 -3.21 15.52
N PHE A 127 -1.30 -2.68 15.74
CA PHE A 127 -0.85 -2.24 17.07
C PHE A 127 -0.39 -0.79 17.11
N ALA A 128 -0.26 -0.13 15.96
CA ALA A 128 -0.03 1.31 15.86
C ALA A 128 -0.65 1.85 14.57
N SER A 129 -1.02 3.13 14.60
CA SER A 129 -1.54 3.87 13.46
C SER A 129 -0.99 5.28 13.48
N ALA A 130 -0.73 5.84 12.31
CA ALA A 130 -0.36 7.23 12.12
C ALA A 130 -1.11 7.82 10.92
N THR A 131 -1.20 9.15 10.89
CA THR A 131 -1.79 9.89 9.78
C THR A 131 -0.77 10.93 9.31
N THR A 132 -0.64 11.10 8.00
CA THR A 132 0.24 12.10 7.38
C THR A 132 -0.50 12.74 6.19
N PRO A 133 -0.22 14.00 5.80
CA PRO A 133 -0.77 14.56 4.57
C PRO A 133 -0.52 13.64 3.37
N ASN A 134 -1.53 13.50 2.50
CA ASN A 134 -1.36 12.75 1.27
C ASN A 134 -0.58 13.58 0.25
N THR A 135 0.67 13.18 0.01
CA THR A 135 1.56 13.84 -0.94
C THR A 135 1.49 13.25 -2.35
N LEU A 136 0.72 12.17 -2.56
CA LEU A 136 0.61 11.45 -3.82
C LEU A 136 -0.77 11.47 -4.52
N PRO A 137 -1.70 12.43 -4.25
CA PRO A 137 -3.05 12.35 -4.80
C PRO A 137 -3.07 12.45 -6.34
N GLU A 138 -2.26 13.33 -6.91
CA GLU A 138 -2.13 13.52 -8.37
C GLU A 138 -1.55 12.26 -9.02
N THR A 139 -0.46 11.73 -8.46
CA THR A 139 0.14 10.47 -8.91
C THR A 139 -0.91 9.36 -8.94
N PHE A 140 -1.64 9.12 -7.84
CA PHE A 140 -2.66 8.08 -7.81
C PHE A 140 -3.81 8.30 -8.80
N ALA A 141 -4.20 9.55 -9.05
CA ALA A 141 -5.21 9.89 -10.05
C ALA A 141 -4.74 9.54 -11.47
N ASP A 142 -3.51 9.93 -11.82
CA ASP A 142 -2.92 9.66 -13.13
C ASP A 142 -2.75 8.16 -13.38
N VAL A 143 -2.26 7.44 -12.36
CA VAL A 143 -2.15 5.97 -12.39
C VAL A 143 -3.51 5.34 -12.63
N PHE A 144 -4.55 5.80 -11.92
CA PHE A 144 -5.91 5.27 -12.06
C PHE A 144 -6.46 5.46 -13.48
N VAL A 145 -6.25 6.64 -14.07
CA VAL A 145 -6.64 6.93 -15.46
C VAL A 145 -5.91 6.01 -16.44
N LEU A 146 -4.59 5.85 -16.27
CA LEU A 146 -3.76 4.96 -17.09
C LEU A 146 -4.23 3.51 -16.98
N ALA A 147 -4.38 3.00 -15.75
CA ALA A 147 -4.82 1.64 -15.47
C ALA A 147 -6.18 1.35 -16.11
N THR A 148 -7.13 2.27 -15.97
CA THR A 148 -8.46 2.15 -16.58
C THR A 148 -8.38 2.13 -18.11
N ARG A 149 -7.54 2.99 -18.71
CA ARG A 149 -7.35 3.05 -20.17
C ARG A 149 -6.73 1.76 -20.71
N LEU A 150 -5.70 1.23 -20.04
CA LEU A 150 -5.03 -0.01 -20.44
C LEU A 150 -5.99 -1.21 -20.30
N ALA A 151 -6.70 -1.31 -19.18
CA ALA A 151 -7.65 -2.39 -18.92
C ALA A 151 -8.80 -2.44 -19.95
N LYS A 152 -9.23 -1.28 -20.48
CA LYS A 152 -10.23 -1.21 -21.57
C LYS A 152 -9.71 -1.78 -22.90
N ARG A 153 -8.41 -1.70 -23.15
CA ARG A 153 -7.78 -2.26 -24.37
C ARG A 153 -7.49 -3.75 -24.21
N ALA A 154 -6.88 -4.11 -23.10
CA ALA A 154 -6.59 -5.49 -22.72
C ALA A 154 -6.47 -5.56 -21.19
N ALA A 155 -7.41 -6.26 -20.55
CA ALA A 155 -7.36 -6.47 -19.11
C ALA A 155 -6.24 -7.45 -18.75
N TRP A 156 -5.44 -7.11 -17.74
CA TRP A 156 -4.43 -8.01 -17.21
C TRP A 156 -5.02 -8.92 -16.12
N THR A 157 -4.35 -10.04 -15.88
CA THR A 157 -4.71 -11.02 -14.85
C THR A 157 -3.76 -10.87 -13.66
N GLU A 158 -4.03 -11.58 -12.57
CA GLU A 158 -3.08 -11.66 -11.44
C GLU A 158 -1.73 -12.23 -11.87
N HIS A 159 -1.72 -13.18 -12.82
CA HIS A 159 -0.47 -13.74 -13.36
C HIS A 159 0.34 -12.70 -14.13
N HIS A 160 -0.31 -11.93 -15.02
CA HIS A 160 0.34 -10.82 -15.73
C HIS A 160 0.94 -9.79 -14.75
N PHE A 161 0.21 -9.44 -13.70
CA PHE A 161 0.69 -8.51 -12.67
C PHE A 161 1.87 -9.07 -11.87
N ALA A 162 1.82 -10.34 -11.49
CA ALA A 162 2.92 -10.99 -10.77
C ALA A 162 4.20 -11.03 -11.63
N ALA A 163 4.07 -11.30 -12.93
CA ALA A 163 5.20 -11.30 -13.86
C ALA A 163 5.80 -9.88 -14.05
N ALA A 164 4.94 -8.87 -14.26
CA ALA A 164 5.38 -7.48 -14.36
C ALA A 164 6.11 -7.03 -13.08
N ARG A 165 5.55 -7.32 -11.91
CA ARG A 165 6.19 -7.06 -10.62
C ARG A 165 7.55 -7.75 -10.51
N ALA A 166 7.63 -9.05 -10.82
CA ALA A 166 8.88 -9.81 -10.72
C ALA A 166 9.95 -9.25 -11.66
N PHE A 167 9.57 -8.78 -12.85
CA PHE A 167 10.47 -8.12 -13.77
C PHE A 167 11.04 -6.82 -13.17
N VAL A 168 10.19 -5.96 -12.59
CA VAL A 168 10.66 -4.74 -11.93
C VAL A 168 11.54 -5.05 -10.72
N GLU A 169 11.17 -6.02 -9.88
CA GLU A 169 11.98 -6.46 -8.73
C GLU A 169 13.34 -7.03 -9.17
N SER A 170 13.46 -7.59 -10.38
CA SER A 170 14.75 -8.03 -10.93
C SER A 170 15.65 -6.87 -11.37
N GLN A 171 15.08 -5.72 -11.74
CA GLN A 171 15.82 -4.50 -12.09
C GLN A 171 16.25 -3.70 -10.86
N TYR A 172 15.51 -3.84 -9.75
CA TYR A 172 15.77 -3.16 -8.48
C TYR A 172 15.87 -4.18 -7.34
N PRO A 173 17.02 -4.87 -7.21
CA PRO A 173 17.15 -6.03 -6.32
C PRO A 173 16.99 -5.68 -4.84
N THR A 174 17.23 -4.42 -4.45
CA THR A 174 17.01 -3.96 -3.08
C THR A 174 15.86 -2.95 -2.99
N PRO A 175 15.14 -2.89 -1.85
CA PRO A 175 14.15 -1.85 -1.61
C PRO A 175 14.72 -0.42 -1.75
N LEU A 176 16.00 -0.23 -1.43
CA LEU A 176 16.65 1.06 -1.54
C LEU A 176 16.83 1.48 -3.01
N ASP A 177 17.19 0.54 -3.89
CA ASP A 177 17.31 0.82 -5.34
C ASP A 177 15.97 1.26 -5.92
N LEU A 178 14.90 0.55 -5.56
CA LEU A 178 13.55 0.92 -5.97
C LEU A 178 13.18 2.32 -5.45
N TRP A 179 13.39 2.57 -4.15
CA TRP A 179 13.11 3.87 -3.52
C TRP A 179 13.82 5.04 -4.19
N GLN A 180 15.08 4.85 -4.60
CA GLN A 180 15.87 5.88 -5.28
C GLN A 180 15.31 6.21 -6.67
N GLN A 181 14.64 5.25 -7.33
CA GLN A 181 13.98 5.51 -8.60
C GLN A 181 12.55 6.04 -8.52
N LEU A 182 11.87 5.85 -7.39
CA LEU A 182 10.52 6.40 -7.25
C LEU A 182 10.58 7.92 -7.11
N ASP A 183 9.65 8.59 -7.77
CA ASP A 183 9.49 10.02 -7.67
C ASP A 183 9.21 10.43 -6.22
N ALA A 184 9.99 11.39 -5.73
CA ALA A 184 9.61 12.14 -4.54
C ALA A 184 8.52 13.13 -4.94
N PRO A 185 7.45 13.29 -4.14
CA PRO A 185 6.47 14.34 -4.40
C PRO A 185 7.19 15.69 -4.48
N ALA A 186 6.93 16.45 -5.54
CA ALA A 186 7.51 17.78 -5.71
C ALA A 186 7.21 18.60 -4.45
N LYS A 187 8.25 19.08 -3.75
CA LYS A 187 8.06 20.04 -2.65
C LYS A 187 7.38 21.27 -3.22
N ARG A 188 6.08 21.43 -2.98
CA ARG A 188 5.42 22.72 -3.18
C ARG A 188 5.95 23.65 -2.09
N VAL A 189 6.79 24.60 -2.49
CA VAL A 189 7.19 25.77 -1.70
C VAL A 189 6.00 26.71 -1.60
#